data_AF-X1VHI8-F1
#
_entry.id   AF-X1VHI8-F1
#
_cell.length_a   1.000
_cell.length_b   1.000
_cell.length_c   1.000
_cell.angle_alpha   90.00
_cell.angle_beta   90.00
_cell.angle_gamma   90.00
#
_symmetry.space_group_name_H-M   'P 1'
#
loop_
_entity.id
_entity.type
_entity.pdbx_description
1 polymer ?
#
loop_
_entity_poly.entity_id
_entity_poly.type
_entity_poly.pdbx_seq_one_letter_code
_entity_poly.pdbx_strand_id
1 'polypeptide(L)'
;LGELDTPPGTPAEGDRYLVIATATGDWAGKENNIAEWNGTSWDFTIPNKGFAVWLEDATVVKVYNGTIWVLFGSTSDHGNLIGLADDDHPQYLNNARHDVTERHPLGTVVPHDALADLTEKAHASLSGIGESDHHVKTGNYEVFPNTELVTTVPAPAAGNVGRIMRERASAGQATIVKLCVENSADGYEWIQIGIST
;
A
#
# COMPACT_ATOMS: atom_id res chain seq x y z
N LEU A 1 -31.50 -23.77 -36.67
CA LEU A 1 -32.57 -22.76 -36.84
C LEU A 1 -31.91 -21.45 -37.28
N GLY A 2 -32.50 -20.72 -38.23
CA GLY A 2 -32.14 -19.31 -38.48
C GLY A 2 -33.20 -18.35 -37.92
N GLU A 3 -32.96 -17.04 -38.00
CA GLU A 3 -33.96 -16.02 -37.67
C GLU A 3 -34.31 -15.15 -38.88
N LEU A 4 -35.60 -15.03 -39.21
CA LEU A 4 -36.08 -14.38 -40.43
C LEU A 4 -37.44 -13.71 -40.21
N ASP A 5 -37.69 -12.62 -40.93
CA ASP A 5 -38.98 -11.91 -40.94
C ASP A 5 -39.91 -12.39 -42.07
N THR A 6 -39.37 -13.11 -43.06
CA THR A 6 -40.09 -13.51 -44.25
C THR A 6 -39.83 -14.98 -44.54
N PRO A 7 -40.88 -15.79 -44.80
CA PRO A 7 -40.68 -17.20 -45.14
C PRO A 7 -39.83 -17.35 -46.40
N PRO A 8 -38.90 -18.33 -46.43
CA PRO A 8 -38.22 -18.70 -47.67
C PRO A 8 -39.23 -19.05 -48.77
N GLY A 9 -38.95 -18.65 -50.01
CA GLY A 9 -39.85 -18.94 -51.14
C GLY A 9 -39.92 -20.42 -51.53
N THR A 10 -38.93 -21.23 -51.13
CA THR A 10 -38.86 -22.67 -51.39
C THR A 10 -38.38 -23.42 -50.13
N PRO A 11 -39.23 -23.54 -49.10
CA PRO A 11 -38.87 -24.27 -47.88
C PRO A 11 -38.86 -25.78 -48.12
N ALA A 12 -37.93 -26.48 -47.49
CA ALA A 12 -37.87 -27.93 -47.43
C ALA A 12 -38.56 -28.46 -46.17
N GLU A 13 -39.09 -29.68 -46.22
CA GLU A 13 -39.71 -30.32 -45.04
C GLU A 13 -38.71 -30.40 -43.89
N GLY A 14 -39.13 -29.97 -42.70
CA GLY A 14 -38.29 -29.88 -41.50
C GLY A 14 -37.47 -28.58 -41.38
N ASP A 15 -37.55 -27.67 -42.34
CA ASP A 15 -36.97 -26.33 -42.20
C ASP A 15 -37.63 -25.60 -41.03
N ARG A 16 -36.81 -24.98 -40.18
CA ARG A 16 -37.28 -24.29 -38.97
C ARG A 16 -36.63 -22.93 -38.81
N TYR A 17 -37.45 -21.93 -38.48
CA TYR A 17 -37.04 -20.54 -38.30
C TYR A 17 -37.66 -19.90 -37.06
N LEU A 18 -36.92 -19.01 -36.42
CA LEU A 18 -37.48 -18.07 -35.46
C LEU A 18 -38.06 -16.88 -36.24
N VAL A 19 -39.37 -16.65 -36.09
CA VAL A 19 -40.05 -15.52 -36.73
C VAL A 19 -39.75 -14.24 -35.94
N ILE A 20 -38.99 -13.33 -36.52
CA ILE A 20 -38.63 -12.05 -35.89
C ILE A 20 -39.63 -10.95 -36.20
N ALA A 21 -39.42 -9.77 -35.61
CA ALA A 21 -40.30 -8.61 -35.76
C ALA A 21 -40.49 -8.22 -37.24
N THR A 22 -41.60 -7.54 -37.52
CA THR A 22 -42.02 -7.12 -38.88
C THR A 22 -42.24 -8.29 -39.83
N ALA A 23 -42.84 -9.37 -39.33
CA ALA A 23 -43.02 -10.58 -40.11
C ALA A 23 -43.97 -10.37 -41.31
N THR A 24 -43.66 -10.99 -42.44
CA THR A 24 -44.41 -10.83 -43.69
C THR A 24 -44.90 -12.17 -44.26
N GLY A 25 -45.75 -12.10 -45.30
CA GLY A 25 -46.31 -13.29 -45.95
C GLY A 25 -47.10 -14.16 -44.97
N ASP A 26 -46.89 -15.48 -45.05
CA ASP A 26 -47.55 -16.46 -44.18
C ASP A 26 -47.16 -16.31 -42.70
N TRP A 27 -46.07 -15.58 -42.40
CA TRP A 27 -45.58 -15.37 -41.04
C TRP A 27 -46.12 -14.08 -40.40
N ALA A 28 -46.87 -13.24 -41.13
CA ALA A 28 -47.42 -12.00 -40.61
C ALA A 28 -48.31 -12.23 -39.36
N GLY A 29 -48.02 -11.53 -38.26
CA GLY A 29 -48.73 -11.69 -36.99
C GLY A 29 -48.32 -12.94 -36.18
N LYS A 30 -47.24 -13.62 -36.58
CA LYS A 30 -46.67 -14.80 -35.91
C LYS A 30 -45.30 -14.53 -35.30
N GLU A 31 -44.98 -13.26 -35.04
CA GLU A 31 -43.73 -12.86 -34.41
C GLU A 31 -43.50 -13.60 -33.08
N ASN A 32 -42.24 -13.95 -32.82
CA ASN A 32 -41.76 -14.76 -31.69
C ASN A 32 -42.11 -16.25 -31.73
N ASN A 33 -42.91 -16.74 -32.70
CA ASN A 33 -43.13 -18.18 -32.84
C ASN A 33 -41.94 -18.87 -33.53
N ILE A 34 -41.83 -20.17 -33.30
CA ILE A 34 -40.97 -21.05 -34.11
C ILE A 34 -41.83 -21.59 -35.25
N ALA A 35 -41.46 -21.26 -36.48
CA ALA A 35 -42.10 -21.77 -37.69
C ALA A 35 -41.37 -23.05 -38.15
N GLU A 36 -42.11 -24.10 -38.47
CA GLU A 36 -41.60 -25.36 -39.03
C GLU A 36 -42.38 -25.70 -40.30
N TRP A 37 -41.68 -26.03 -41.39
CA TRP A 37 -42.34 -26.44 -42.63
C TRP A 37 -42.63 -27.93 -42.61
N ASN A 38 -43.91 -28.32 -42.63
CA ASN A 38 -44.33 -29.72 -42.62
C ASN A 38 -44.42 -30.36 -44.02
N GLY A 39 -43.88 -29.70 -45.05
CA GLY A 39 -43.96 -30.12 -46.45
C GLY A 39 -45.12 -29.48 -47.23
N THR A 40 -46.13 -28.92 -46.54
CA THR A 40 -47.30 -28.29 -47.19
C THR A 40 -47.68 -26.93 -46.63
N SER A 41 -47.38 -26.67 -45.36
CA SER A 41 -47.70 -25.44 -44.65
C SER A 41 -46.72 -25.20 -43.50
N TRP A 42 -46.72 -23.97 -42.98
CA TRP A 42 -45.96 -23.61 -41.78
C TRP A 42 -46.76 -23.95 -40.52
N ASP A 43 -46.22 -24.83 -39.68
CA ASP A 43 -46.67 -25.05 -38.32
C ASP A 43 -45.96 -24.08 -37.38
N PHE A 44 -46.71 -23.50 -36.43
CA PHE A 44 -46.18 -22.50 -35.51
C PHE A 44 -46.22 -22.99 -34.07
N THR A 45 -45.06 -23.04 -33.43
CA THR A 45 -44.93 -23.29 -32.00
C THR A 45 -44.85 -21.97 -31.25
N ILE A 46 -45.79 -21.73 -30.33
CA ILE A 46 -45.78 -20.57 -29.43
C ILE A 46 -44.86 -20.90 -28.24
N PRO A 47 -43.77 -20.14 -28.02
CA PRO A 47 -42.87 -20.40 -26.90
C PRO A 47 -43.50 -20.00 -25.56
N ASN A 48 -43.21 -20.78 -24.52
CA ASN A 48 -43.43 -20.36 -23.13
C ASN A 48 -42.15 -19.75 -22.54
N LYS A 49 -42.25 -19.10 -21.38
CA LYS A 49 -41.08 -18.53 -20.70
C LYS A 49 -40.05 -19.62 -20.41
N GLY A 50 -38.80 -19.38 -20.81
CA GLY A 50 -37.68 -20.32 -20.65
C GLY A 50 -37.45 -21.23 -21.86
N PHE A 51 -38.31 -21.20 -22.88
CA PHE A 51 -38.06 -21.91 -24.13
C PHE A 51 -36.73 -21.44 -24.74
N ALA A 52 -35.88 -22.37 -25.18
CA ALA A 52 -34.56 -22.08 -25.74
C ALA A 52 -34.44 -22.62 -27.16
N VAL A 53 -33.74 -21.86 -28.02
CA VAL A 53 -33.38 -22.27 -29.39
C VAL A 53 -31.90 -22.01 -29.64
N TRP A 54 -31.27 -22.91 -30.39
CA TRP A 54 -29.94 -22.70 -30.97
C TRP A 54 -30.09 -22.11 -32.38
N LEU A 55 -29.55 -20.91 -32.58
CA LEU A 55 -29.46 -20.28 -33.88
C LEU A 55 -28.14 -20.72 -34.54
N GLU A 56 -28.23 -21.47 -35.63
CA GLU A 56 -27.09 -22.09 -36.31
C GLU A 56 -26.26 -21.08 -37.11
N ASP A 57 -26.94 -20.09 -37.70
CA ASP A 57 -26.36 -19.00 -38.47
C ASP A 57 -25.58 -18.01 -37.60
N ALA A 58 -26.10 -17.72 -36.41
CA ALA A 58 -25.50 -16.80 -35.46
C ALA A 58 -24.62 -17.50 -34.41
N THR A 59 -24.66 -18.84 -34.32
CA THR A 59 -23.97 -19.65 -33.30
C THR A 59 -24.24 -19.19 -31.86
N VAL A 60 -25.51 -18.88 -31.56
CA VAL A 60 -25.95 -18.41 -30.24
C VAL A 60 -27.17 -19.17 -29.74
N VAL A 61 -27.34 -19.21 -28.41
CA VAL A 61 -28.61 -19.60 -27.77
C VAL A 61 -29.42 -18.35 -27.48
N LYS A 62 -30.69 -18.35 -27.90
CA LYS A 62 -31.70 -17.39 -27.42
C LYS A 62 -32.72 -18.09 -26.53
N VAL A 63 -33.23 -17.36 -25.53
CA VAL A 63 -34.27 -17.80 -24.60
C VAL A 63 -35.44 -16.83 -24.67
N TYR A 64 -36.66 -17.37 -24.69
CA TYR A 64 -37.86 -16.55 -24.59
C TYR A 64 -38.08 -16.14 -23.13
N ASN A 65 -37.99 -14.85 -22.81
CA ASN A 65 -38.12 -14.37 -21.42
C ASN A 65 -39.58 -14.26 -20.94
N GLY A 66 -40.54 -14.63 -21.79
CA GLY A 66 -41.98 -14.48 -21.57
C GLY A 66 -42.59 -13.27 -22.30
N THR A 67 -41.77 -12.45 -22.96
CA THR A 67 -42.22 -11.33 -23.79
C THR A 67 -41.47 -11.27 -25.12
N ILE A 68 -40.15 -11.42 -25.08
CA ILE A 68 -39.26 -11.37 -26.24
C ILE A 68 -38.17 -12.45 -26.15
N TRP A 69 -37.57 -12.77 -27.29
CA TRP A 69 -36.34 -13.57 -27.36
C TRP A 69 -35.13 -12.73 -26.99
N VAL A 70 -34.31 -13.22 -26.07
CA VAL A 70 -33.08 -12.56 -25.63
C VAL A 70 -31.91 -13.56 -25.64
N LEU A 71 -30.67 -13.07 -25.69
CA LEU A 71 -29.50 -13.95 -25.62
C LEU A 71 -29.47 -14.65 -24.26
N PHE A 72 -29.13 -15.95 -24.21
CA PHE A 72 -29.14 -16.76 -22.98
C PHE A 72 -28.42 -16.08 -21.80
N GLY A 73 -27.28 -15.42 -22.03
CA GLY A 73 -26.52 -14.73 -20.99
C GLY A 73 -27.18 -13.43 -20.47
N SER A 74 -28.09 -12.83 -21.24
CA SER A 74 -28.72 -11.55 -20.88
C SER A 74 -29.86 -11.67 -19.87
N THR A 75 -30.41 -12.86 -19.67
CA THR A 75 -31.38 -13.13 -18.58
C THR A 75 -30.72 -13.44 -17.24
N SER A 76 -29.40 -13.66 -17.25
CA SER A 76 -28.65 -14.05 -16.05
C SER A 76 -28.10 -12.80 -15.37
N ASP A 77 -28.65 -12.47 -14.20
CA ASP A 77 -28.05 -11.51 -13.29
C ASP A 77 -26.89 -12.18 -12.54
N HIS A 78 -25.72 -11.54 -12.54
CA HIS A 78 -24.57 -11.99 -11.78
C HIS A 78 -24.90 -12.16 -10.28
N GLY A 79 -25.80 -11.34 -9.74
CA GLY A 79 -26.24 -11.45 -8.34
C GLY A 79 -27.00 -12.73 -8.00
N ASN A 80 -27.52 -13.45 -8.99
CA ASN A 80 -28.31 -14.68 -8.82
C ASN A 80 -27.50 -15.97 -9.00
N LEU A 81 -26.19 -15.86 -9.22
CA LEU A 81 -25.32 -17.04 -9.31
C LEU A 81 -25.23 -17.73 -7.94
N ILE A 82 -25.47 -19.04 -7.91
CA ILE A 82 -25.18 -19.87 -6.75
C ILE A 82 -23.67 -20.11 -6.65
N GLY A 83 -23.12 -20.14 -5.44
CA GLY A 83 -21.67 -20.31 -5.22
C GLY A 83 -20.88 -19.00 -5.09
N LEU A 84 -21.48 -17.81 -5.17
CA LEU A 84 -20.73 -16.55 -4.98
C LEU A 84 -19.95 -16.44 -3.64
N ALA A 85 -20.31 -17.25 -2.64
CA ALA A 85 -19.65 -17.33 -1.34
C ALA A 85 -18.55 -18.41 -1.27
N ASP A 86 -18.46 -19.32 -2.24
CA ASP A 86 -17.30 -20.20 -2.38
C ASP A 86 -16.20 -19.43 -3.12
N ASP A 87 -15.28 -18.83 -2.36
CA ASP A 87 -14.06 -18.25 -2.93
C ASP A 87 -13.10 -19.39 -3.34
N ASP A 88 -13.51 -20.16 -4.35
CA ASP A 88 -12.79 -21.31 -4.92
C ASP A 88 -11.75 -20.87 -5.97
N HIS A 89 -11.64 -19.57 -6.23
CA HIS A 89 -10.66 -18.96 -7.13
C HIS A 89 -9.64 -18.12 -6.33
N PRO A 90 -8.49 -18.70 -5.93
CA PRO A 90 -7.44 -18.01 -5.18
C PRO A 90 -6.88 -16.74 -5.84
N GLN A 91 -7.20 -16.53 -7.12
CA GLN A 91 -6.61 -15.55 -8.00
C GLN A 91 -7.38 -14.22 -8.09
N TYR A 92 -8.62 -14.14 -7.58
CA TYR A 92 -9.38 -12.88 -7.59
C TYR A 92 -9.18 -12.09 -6.29
N LEU A 93 -8.62 -10.89 -6.44
CA LEU A 93 -8.57 -9.90 -5.38
C LEU A 93 -9.95 -9.24 -5.26
N ASN A 94 -10.70 -9.53 -4.19
CA ASN A 94 -11.97 -8.86 -3.89
C ASN A 94 -11.80 -7.86 -2.73
N ASN A 95 -12.65 -6.82 -2.65
CA ASN A 95 -12.56 -5.78 -1.62
C ASN A 95 -12.61 -6.35 -0.18
N ALA A 96 -13.29 -7.48 0.04
CA ALA A 96 -13.32 -8.14 1.34
C ALA A 96 -11.96 -8.76 1.72
N ARG A 97 -11.13 -9.14 0.74
CA ARG A 97 -9.77 -9.69 0.92
C ARG A 97 -8.67 -8.66 0.85
N HIS A 98 -8.95 -7.45 0.36
CA HIS A 98 -7.98 -6.36 0.32
C HIS A 98 -7.68 -5.78 1.71
N ASP A 99 -8.64 -5.89 2.65
CA ASP A 99 -8.52 -5.23 3.95
C ASP A 99 -8.35 -6.19 5.14
N VAL A 100 -8.24 -7.51 4.90
CA VAL A 100 -7.91 -8.44 5.99
C VAL A 100 -6.45 -8.27 6.38
N THR A 101 -6.27 -7.66 7.55
CA THR A 101 -5.01 -7.42 8.26
C THR A 101 -4.16 -8.68 8.44
N GLU A 102 -4.74 -9.87 8.22
CA GLU A 102 -4.07 -11.17 8.27
C GLU A 102 -3.03 -11.37 7.16
N ARG A 103 -3.23 -10.80 5.96
CA ARG A 103 -2.28 -10.92 4.83
C ARG A 103 -1.41 -9.69 4.58
N HIS A 104 -1.90 -8.53 4.96
CA HIS A 104 -1.14 -7.28 4.99
C HIS A 104 -1.34 -6.67 6.37
N PRO A 105 -0.62 -7.15 7.40
CA PRO A 105 -0.63 -6.47 8.68
C PRO A 105 -0.20 -5.03 8.41
N LEU A 106 -1.10 -4.09 8.65
CA LEU A 106 -0.84 -2.68 8.49
C LEU A 106 0.37 -2.36 9.40
N GLY A 107 1.52 -2.06 8.79
CA GLY A 107 2.78 -1.83 9.50
C GLY A 107 3.86 -2.92 9.40
N THR A 108 3.71 -4.02 8.66
CA THR A 108 4.80 -5.03 8.53
C THR A 108 5.53 -5.07 7.19
N VAL A 109 4.93 -4.63 6.08
CA VAL A 109 5.62 -4.69 4.77
C VAL A 109 6.27 -3.35 4.38
N VAL A 110 5.68 -2.21 4.74
CA VAL A 110 6.32 -0.88 4.68
C VAL A 110 5.67 0.00 5.76
N PRO A 111 6.35 0.34 6.86
CA PRO A 111 5.79 1.25 7.85
C PRO A 111 6.00 2.70 7.37
N HIS A 112 5.34 3.10 6.27
CA HIS A 112 5.39 4.51 5.83
C HIS A 112 4.59 5.45 6.75
N ASP A 113 3.70 4.89 7.58
CA ASP A 113 2.88 5.63 8.54
C ASP A 113 3.49 5.65 9.94
N ALA A 114 4.59 4.91 10.17
CA ALA A 114 5.42 5.10 11.34
C ALA A 114 6.35 6.31 11.11
N LEU A 115 5.74 7.49 10.93
CA LEU A 115 6.46 8.77 10.82
C LEU A 115 7.40 9.03 12.01
N ALA A 116 7.22 8.30 13.13
CA ALA A 116 8.11 8.32 14.28
C ALA A 116 9.57 7.90 13.96
N ASP A 117 9.78 7.01 13.00
CA ASP A 117 11.13 6.58 12.57
C ASP A 117 11.75 7.50 11.51
N LEU A 118 10.92 8.35 10.85
CA LEU A 118 11.36 9.35 9.86
C LEU A 118 11.50 10.76 10.44
N THR A 119 10.90 11.05 11.58
CA THR A 119 11.31 12.20 12.39
C THR A 119 12.74 11.97 12.84
N GLU A 120 13.65 12.87 12.45
CA GLU A 120 14.99 12.98 13.01
C GLU A 120 14.89 12.73 14.53
N LYS A 121 15.44 11.61 15.00
CA LYS A 121 15.39 11.26 16.42
C LYS A 121 16.02 12.41 17.19
N ALA A 122 15.21 13.14 17.97
CA ALA A 122 15.73 14.22 18.79
C ALA A 122 16.87 13.70 19.67
N HIS A 123 17.90 14.52 19.91
CA HIS A 123 19.07 14.15 20.72
C HIS A 123 18.70 13.54 22.10
N ALA A 124 17.54 13.92 22.65
CA ALA A 124 16.99 13.38 23.89
C ALA A 124 16.63 11.88 23.86
N SER A 125 16.63 11.25 22.68
CA SER A 125 16.31 9.83 22.49
C SER A 125 17.52 8.89 22.59
N LEU A 126 18.70 9.43 22.88
CA LEU A 126 19.91 8.68 23.20
C LEU A 126 19.94 8.46 24.72
N SER A 127 19.78 7.22 25.18
CA SER A 127 19.91 6.88 26.60
C SER A 127 21.38 6.68 26.94
N GLY A 128 21.88 7.37 27.98
CA GLY A 128 23.26 7.24 28.45
C GLY A 128 24.27 8.12 27.73
N ILE A 129 23.80 9.14 27.00
CA ILE A 129 24.64 10.12 26.30
C ILE A 129 24.27 11.53 26.81
N GLY A 130 25.24 12.23 27.41
CA GLY A 130 25.11 13.60 27.91
C GLY A 130 25.68 14.65 26.95
N GLU A 131 25.52 15.93 27.28
CA GLU A 131 26.03 17.06 26.47
C GLU A 131 27.54 17.01 26.19
N SER A 132 28.29 16.23 26.98
CA SER A 132 29.74 16.02 26.81
C SER A 132 30.12 14.87 25.86
N ASP A 133 29.21 13.97 25.52
CA ASP A 133 29.51 12.80 24.67
C ASP A 133 29.56 13.15 23.17
N HIS A 134 29.22 14.40 22.82
CA HIS A 134 29.47 15.00 21.51
C HIS A 134 30.56 16.07 21.61
N HIS A 135 31.77 15.69 22.01
CA HIS A 135 32.90 16.60 21.83
C HIS A 135 32.98 16.99 20.34
N VAL A 136 32.86 18.29 20.04
CA VAL A 136 33.13 18.81 18.70
C VAL A 136 34.58 18.44 18.37
N LYS A 137 34.79 17.50 17.45
CA LYS A 137 36.14 17.12 17.00
C LYS A 137 36.76 18.29 16.23
N THR A 138 37.52 19.13 16.93
CA THR A 138 38.44 20.09 16.31
C THR A 138 39.86 19.52 16.25
N GLY A 139 40.03 18.41 15.50
CA GLY A 139 41.34 17.87 15.11
C GLY A 139 41.97 16.82 16.04
N ASN A 140 43.06 16.19 15.58
CA ASN A 140 43.76 15.05 16.20
C ASN A 140 44.55 15.37 17.49
N TYR A 141 44.21 16.45 18.19
CA TYR A 141 44.71 16.70 19.54
C TYR A 141 43.50 16.85 20.45
N GLU A 142 43.47 16.06 21.51
CA GLU A 142 42.47 16.12 22.57
C GLU A 142 42.56 17.52 23.21
N VAL A 143 41.69 18.43 22.76
CA VAL A 143 41.53 19.73 23.38
C VAL A 143 40.82 19.46 24.71
N PHE A 144 41.60 19.26 25.78
CA PHE A 144 41.08 19.51 27.12
C PHE A 144 40.45 20.90 27.06
N PRO A 145 39.12 21.04 27.25
CA PRO A 145 38.42 22.30 27.04
C PRO A 145 39.17 23.36 27.83
N ASN A 146 39.66 24.37 27.11
CA ASN A 146 40.42 25.52 27.61
C ASN A 146 40.67 25.49 29.11
N THR A 147 41.88 25.11 29.52
CA THR A 147 42.40 25.29 30.87
C THR A 147 41.92 26.62 31.44
N GLU A 148 40.94 26.55 32.34
CA GLU A 148 40.08 27.67 32.72
C GLU A 148 40.94 28.86 33.19
N LEU A 149 40.67 30.06 32.68
CA LEU A 149 41.28 31.28 33.22
C LEU A 149 40.49 31.67 34.46
N VAL A 150 41.07 31.43 35.63
CA VAL A 150 40.42 31.62 36.93
C VAL A 150 41.07 32.77 37.69
N THR A 151 40.34 33.39 38.61
CA THR A 151 40.91 34.37 39.54
C THR A 151 41.72 33.70 40.65
N THR A 152 41.43 32.43 40.94
CA THR A 152 42.15 31.59 41.91
C THR A 152 41.95 30.13 41.54
N VAL A 153 43.02 29.33 41.52
CA VAL A 153 42.89 27.87 41.32
C VAL A 153 42.18 27.20 42.52
N PRO A 154 41.38 26.15 42.30
CA PRO A 154 40.77 25.40 43.39
C PRO A 154 41.84 24.70 44.24
N ALA A 155 41.45 24.20 45.42
CA ALA A 155 42.33 23.38 46.24
C ALA A 155 42.86 22.18 45.43
N PRO A 156 44.16 21.85 45.56
CA PRO A 156 44.72 20.69 44.88
C PRO A 156 44.08 19.41 45.44
N ALA A 157 43.70 18.49 44.54
CA ALA A 157 42.98 17.26 44.86
C ALA A 157 43.19 16.21 43.77
N ALA A 158 42.90 14.94 44.07
CA ALA A 158 43.05 13.81 43.13
C ALA A 158 42.37 14.06 41.77
N GLY A 159 41.13 14.58 41.79
CA GLY A 159 40.39 14.91 40.57
C GLY A 159 40.96 16.07 39.74
N ASN A 160 41.99 16.75 40.24
CA ASN A 160 42.67 17.83 39.54
C ASN A 160 44.03 17.43 38.95
N VAL A 161 44.59 16.26 39.28
CA VAL A 161 45.92 15.83 38.80
C VAL A 161 45.96 15.83 37.27
N GLY A 162 47.02 16.42 36.69
CA GLY A 162 47.18 16.56 35.24
C GLY A 162 46.45 17.77 34.63
N ARG A 163 45.55 18.45 35.38
CA ARG A 163 44.93 19.69 34.90
C ARG A 163 45.98 20.79 34.84
N ILE A 164 46.02 21.49 33.70
CA ILE A 164 46.70 22.77 33.55
C ILE A 164 45.67 23.88 33.77
N MET A 165 46.03 24.96 34.45
CA MET A 165 45.16 26.11 34.70
C MET A 165 45.90 27.43 34.54
N ARG A 166 45.16 28.50 34.26
CA ARG A 166 45.69 29.87 34.19
C ARG A 166 45.05 30.69 35.28
N GLU A 167 45.85 31.27 36.17
CA GLU A 167 45.38 32.14 37.23
C GLU A 167 45.71 33.60 36.89
N ARG A 168 44.70 34.47 36.95
CA ARG A 168 44.87 35.92 36.80
C ARG A 168 43.96 36.64 37.78
N ALA A 169 44.56 37.29 38.79
CA ALA A 169 43.82 37.93 39.88
C ALA A 169 42.82 39.00 39.41
N SER A 170 43.19 39.80 38.42
CA SER A 170 42.34 40.82 37.80
C SER A 170 42.90 41.33 36.47
N ALA A 171 42.13 42.15 35.75
CA ALA A 171 42.61 42.81 34.53
C ALA A 171 43.88 43.65 34.83
N GLY A 172 44.91 43.49 34.01
CA GLY A 172 46.21 44.16 34.20
C GLY A 172 47.19 43.46 35.13
N GLN A 173 46.81 42.35 35.77
CA GLN A 173 47.74 41.50 36.54
C GLN A 173 48.34 40.39 35.66
N ALA A 174 49.45 39.81 36.12
CA ALA A 174 50.11 38.69 35.47
C ALA A 174 49.21 37.45 35.37
N THR A 175 49.40 36.66 34.32
CA THR A 175 48.76 35.35 34.17
C THR A 175 49.77 34.27 34.53
N ILE A 176 49.44 33.44 35.51
CA ILE A 176 50.26 32.34 36.00
C ILE A 176 49.71 31.03 35.46
N VAL A 177 50.54 30.23 34.78
CA VAL A 177 50.18 28.88 34.34
C VAL A 177 50.60 27.88 35.42
N LYS A 178 49.66 27.06 35.88
CA LYS A 178 49.87 26.04 36.92
C LYS A 178 49.49 24.64 36.42
N LEU A 179 50.17 23.60 36.91
CA LEU A 179 49.86 22.18 36.70
C LEU A 179 49.62 21.53 38.08
N CYS A 180 48.55 20.77 38.23
CA CYS A 180 48.32 20.00 39.46
C CYS A 180 49.08 18.67 39.39
N VAL A 181 49.88 18.37 40.40
CA VAL A 181 50.70 17.16 40.50
C VAL A 181 50.50 16.48 41.86
N GLU A 182 50.85 15.20 41.92
CA GLU A 182 51.02 14.47 43.18
C GLU A 182 52.46 14.69 43.68
N ASN A 183 52.60 15.02 44.96
CA ASN A 183 53.89 15.29 45.59
C ASN A 183 54.44 14.05 46.29
N SER A 184 55.68 14.13 46.79
CA SER A 184 56.37 12.99 47.41
C SER A 184 55.82 12.57 48.79
N ALA A 185 54.80 13.25 49.30
CA ALA A 185 54.10 12.92 50.53
C ALA A 185 52.67 12.37 50.26
N ASP A 186 52.42 11.88 49.05
CA ASP A 186 51.12 11.37 48.56
C ASP A 186 49.99 12.42 48.67
N GLY A 187 50.37 13.71 48.67
CA GLY A 187 49.45 14.84 48.61
C GLY A 187 49.39 15.46 47.22
N TYR A 188 48.52 16.46 47.04
CA TYR A 188 48.37 17.16 45.77
C TYR A 188 48.83 18.61 45.90
N GLU A 189 49.48 19.14 44.86
CA GLU A 189 49.88 20.54 44.81
C GLU A 189 49.77 21.14 43.41
N TRP A 190 49.65 22.47 43.36
CA TRP A 190 49.74 23.23 42.12
C TRP A 190 51.16 23.77 41.95
N ILE A 191 51.87 23.29 40.93
CA ILE A 191 53.17 23.85 40.56
C ILE A 191 53.01 24.91 39.47
N GLN A 192 53.75 26.01 39.59
CA GLN A 192 53.80 27.03 38.54
C GLN A 192 54.77 26.60 37.43
N ILE A 193 54.30 26.58 36.20
CA ILE A 193 55.10 26.19 35.01
C ILE A 193 55.38 27.37 34.07
N GLY A 194 54.72 28.51 34.27
CA GLY A 194 54.96 29.71 33.48
C GLY A 194 54.27 30.94 34.05
N ILE A 195 54.76 32.12 33.67
CA ILE A 195 54.14 33.41 33.99
C ILE A 195 54.25 34.34 32.79
N SER A 196 53.17 35.07 32.51
CA SER A 196 53.13 36.18 31.56
C SER A 196 52.79 37.44 32.32
N THR A 197 53.70 38.42 32.29
CA THR A 197 53.60 39.71 32.99
C THR A 197 53.20 40.82 32.04
#